data_AF-A0A959DJC8-F1
#
_entry.id   AF-A0A959DJC8-F1
#
_cell.length_a   1.000
_cell.length_b   1.000
_cell.length_c   1.000
_cell.angle_alpha   90.00
_cell.angle_beta   90.00
_cell.angle_gamma   90.00
#
_symmetry.space_group_name_H-M   'P 1'
#
loop_
_entity.id
_entity.type
_entity.pdbx_description
1 polymer ?
#
loop_
_entity_poly.entity_id
_entity_poly.type
_entity_poly.pdbx_seq_one_letter_code
_entity_poly.pdbx_strand_id
1 'polypeptide(L)'
;MELAIRPLDIATVAIYLIGMLLIGAYFSRRNHTTEEYFVGNRAFSGWVIGLSMLGTIISSATFLALPAAAYVLDWRQLSINLVLPFIAIIAIVVFIPFFRQGKLTSAFEYLGNRYGVAPRIYGTC
;
A
#
# COMPACT_ATOMS: atom_id res chain seq x y z
N MET A 1 22.78 -25.68 -13.08
CA MET A 1 22.34 -25.11 -11.79
C MET A 1 21.10 -25.90 -11.39
N GLU A 2 21.28 -27.04 -10.71
CA GLU A 2 20.14 -27.80 -10.21
C GLU A 2 19.52 -27.00 -9.07
N LEU A 3 18.29 -26.51 -9.26
CA LEU A 3 17.50 -26.02 -8.14
C LEU A 3 17.20 -27.23 -7.27
N ALA A 4 18.00 -27.45 -6.23
CA ALA A 4 17.67 -28.37 -5.14
C ALA A 4 16.54 -27.73 -4.32
N ILE A 5 15.33 -27.68 -4.89
CA ILE A 5 14.15 -27.14 -4.21
C ILE A 5 13.84 -28.10 -3.07
N ARG A 6 14.08 -27.65 -1.84
CA ARG A 6 13.80 -28.47 -0.67
C ARG A 6 12.28 -28.56 -0.54
N PRO A 7 11.72 -29.72 -0.18
CA PRO A 7 10.28 -29.85 0.01
C PRO A 7 9.73 -28.85 1.07
N LEU A 8 10.58 -28.42 2.00
CA LEU A 8 10.27 -27.37 2.98
C LEU A 8 10.06 -25.98 2.34
N ASP A 9 10.81 -25.65 1.28
CA ASP A 9 10.68 -24.36 0.60
C ASP A 9 9.32 -24.29 -0.12
N ILE A 10 8.96 -25.38 -0.82
CA ILE A 10 7.66 -25.53 -1.49
C ILE A 10 6.51 -25.47 -0.47
N ALA A 11 6.65 -26.19 0.64
CA ALA A 11 5.64 -26.20 1.70
C ALA A 11 5.41 -24.79 2.27
N THR A 12 6.49 -24.02 2.48
CA THR A 12 6.40 -22.65 3.01
C THR A 12 5.65 -21.73 2.05
N VAL A 13 5.98 -21.79 0.76
CA VAL A 13 5.30 -21.00 -0.29
C VAL A 13 3.83 -21.40 -0.39
N ALA A 14 3.53 -22.69 -0.37
CA ALA A 14 2.16 -23.19 -0.44
C ALA A 14 1.32 -22.73 0.76
N ILE A 15 1.85 -22.80 1.97
CA ILE A 15 1.19 -22.31 3.20
C ILE A 15 0.92 -20.82 3.11
N TYR A 16 1.89 -20.03 2.64
CA TYR A 16 1.71 -18.58 2.47
C TYR A 16 0.58 -18.26 1.48
N LEU A 17 0.58 -18.90 0.30
CA LEU A 17 -0.44 -18.68 -0.72
C LEU A 17 -1.85 -19.09 -0.24
N ILE A 18 -1.96 -20.25 0.40
CA ILE A 18 -3.23 -20.72 0.98
C ILE A 18 -3.69 -19.76 2.08
N GLY A 19 -2.78 -19.31 2.96
CA GLY A 19 -3.09 -18.33 4.00
C GLY A 19 -3.67 -17.04 3.42
N MET A 20 -3.05 -16.49 2.37
CA MET A 20 -3.55 -15.30 1.68
C MET A 20 -4.93 -15.52 1.05
N LEU A 21 -5.18 -16.68 0.44
CA LEU A 21 -6.49 -17.04 -0.12
C LEU A 21 -7.56 -17.15 0.97
N LEU A 22 -7.24 -17.77 2.11
CA LEU A 22 -8.16 -17.91 3.24
C LEU A 22 -8.52 -16.55 3.85
N ILE A 23 -7.55 -15.66 4.02
CA ILE A 23 -7.79 -14.28 4.48
C ILE A 23 -8.72 -13.57 3.49
N GLY A 24 -8.44 -13.65 2.19
CA GLY A 24 -9.29 -13.06 1.15
C GLY A 24 -10.71 -13.61 1.16
N ALA A 25 -10.88 -14.93 1.25
CA ALA A 25 -12.19 -15.58 1.31
C ALA A 25 -12.96 -15.21 2.59
N TYR A 26 -12.28 -15.08 3.72
CA TYR A 26 -12.87 -14.68 4.99
C TYR A 26 -13.42 -13.25 4.96
N PHE A 27 -12.62 -12.29 4.48
CA PHE A 27 -13.05 -10.89 4.38
C PHE A 27 -14.05 -10.65 3.24
N SER A 28 -13.98 -11.42 2.15
CA SER A 28 -14.96 -11.37 1.05
C SER A 28 -16.38 -11.66 1.53
N ARG A 29 -16.56 -12.58 2.48
CA ARG A 29 -17.88 -12.92 3.06
C ARG A 29 -18.44 -11.87 4.01
N ARG A 30 -17.65 -10.89 4.44
CA ARG A 30 -18.05 -9.83 5.39
C ARG A 30 -18.35 -8.48 4.75
N ASN A 31 -17.93 -8.28 3.50
CA ASN A 31 -18.13 -7.01 2.81
C ASN A 31 -19.46 -7.08 2.04
N HIS A 32 -20.51 -6.46 2.57
CA HIS A 32 -21.84 -6.42 1.97
C HIS A 32 -22.14 -5.09 1.28
N THR A 33 -21.42 -4.02 1.61
CA THR A 33 -21.64 -2.68 1.06
C THR A 33 -20.38 -2.09 0.40
N THR A 34 -20.59 -1.14 -0.52
CA THR A 34 -19.50 -0.42 -1.21
C THR A 34 -18.63 0.38 -0.23
N GLU A 35 -19.21 0.93 0.84
CA GLU A 35 -18.47 1.66 1.87
C GLU A 35 -17.59 0.74 2.73
N GLU A 36 -18.07 -0.47 3.04
CA GLU A 36 -17.27 -1.50 3.70
C GLU A 36 -16.10 -1.96 2.82
N TYR A 37 -16.32 -2.11 1.52
CA TYR A 37 -15.30 -2.58 0.59
C TYR A 37 -14.19 -1.56 0.34
N PHE A 38 -14.54 -0.29 0.09
CA PHE A 38 -13.55 0.74 -0.28
C PHE A 38 -12.98 1.51 0.91
N VAL A 39 -13.77 1.70 1.97
CA VAL A 39 -13.40 2.58 3.09
C VAL A 39 -13.29 1.79 4.41
N GLY A 40 -13.66 0.50 4.42
CA GLY A 40 -13.57 -0.33 5.62
C GLY A 40 -14.47 0.17 6.76
N ASN A 41 -15.60 0.82 6.41
CA ASN A 41 -16.48 1.49 7.36
C ASN A 41 -15.76 2.54 8.26
N ARG A 42 -14.58 3.03 7.84
CA ARG A 42 -13.71 3.96 8.60
C ARG A 42 -13.36 3.46 10.02
N ALA A 43 -13.48 2.15 10.26
CA ALA A 43 -13.30 1.53 11.57
C ALA A 43 -11.84 1.15 11.85
N PHE A 44 -10.98 1.14 10.83
CA PHE A 44 -9.58 0.78 10.98
C PHE A 44 -8.79 1.85 11.72
N SER A 45 -7.97 1.42 12.68
CA SER A 45 -7.06 2.31 13.40
C SER A 45 -5.97 2.85 12.48
N GLY A 46 -5.50 4.07 12.72
CA GLY A 46 -4.56 4.76 11.85
C GLY A 46 -3.23 4.01 11.64
N TRP A 47 -2.77 3.25 12.64
CA TRP A 47 -1.56 2.44 12.52
C TRP A 47 -1.74 1.24 11.58
N VAL A 48 -2.93 0.63 11.55
CA VAL A 48 -3.25 -0.48 10.63
C VAL A 48 -3.23 0.01 9.19
N ILE A 49 -3.83 1.18 8.95
CA ILE A 49 -3.82 1.84 7.64
C ILE A 49 -2.38 2.21 7.25
N GLY A 50 -1.59 2.74 8.17
CA GLY A 50 -0.18 3.06 7.94
C GLY A 50 0.66 1.85 7.55
N LEU A 51 0.50 0.71 8.24
CA LEU A 51 1.17 -0.54 7.88
C LEU A 51 0.73 -1.06 6.50
N SER A 52 -0.56 -0.96 6.18
CA SER A 52 -1.05 -1.33 4.84
C SER A 52 -0.44 -0.46 3.75
N MET A 53 -0.35 0.86 3.98
CA MET A 53 0.27 1.79 3.03
C MET A 53 1.75 1.48 2.82
N LEU A 54 2.49 1.17 3.89
CA LEU A 54 3.89 0.74 3.79
C LEU A 54 4.02 -0.54 2.95
N GLY A 55 3.14 -1.52 3.17
CA GLY A 55 3.10 -2.74 2.37
C GLY A 55 2.82 -2.47 0.88
N THR A 56 2.01 -1.46 0.55
CA THR A 56 1.74 -1.06 -0.84
C THR A 56 2.94 -0.40 -1.52
N ILE A 57 3.76 0.36 -0.78
CA ILE A 57 4.92 1.08 -1.35
C ILE A 57 6.09 0.12 -1.63
N ILE A 58 6.24 -0.92 -0.81
CA ILE A 58 7.34 -1.88 -0.95
C ILE A 58 6.99 -2.92 -2.01
N SER A 59 7.68 -2.86 -3.14
CA SER A 59 7.54 -3.83 -4.23
C SER A 59 8.75 -4.77 -4.31
N SER A 60 8.59 -5.89 -5.02
CA SER A 60 9.70 -6.81 -5.33
C SER A 60 10.84 -6.10 -6.06
N ALA A 61 10.55 -5.08 -6.87
CA ALA A 61 11.55 -4.29 -7.57
C ALA A 61 12.42 -3.52 -6.56
N THR A 62 11.82 -2.85 -5.59
CA THR A 62 12.54 -2.13 -4.53
C THR A 62 13.41 -3.08 -3.70
N PHE A 63 12.88 -4.26 -3.39
CA PHE A 63 13.58 -5.27 -2.58
C PHE A 63 14.87 -5.78 -3.24
N LEU A 64 14.89 -5.92 -4.57
CA LEU A 64 16.08 -6.32 -5.31
C LEU A 64 16.98 -5.13 -5.67
N ALA A 65 16.39 -3.98 -6.00
CA ALA A 65 17.11 -2.82 -6.51
C ALA A 65 17.98 -2.14 -5.43
N LEU A 66 17.49 -2.00 -4.19
CA LEU A 66 18.25 -1.29 -3.15
C LEU A 66 19.54 -2.03 -2.73
N PRO A 67 19.52 -3.36 -2.47
CA PRO A 67 20.76 -4.09 -2.20
C PRO A 67 21.70 -4.15 -3.41
N ALA A 68 21.16 -4.33 -4.61
CA ALA A 68 21.96 -4.32 -5.84
C ALA A 68 22.66 -2.97 -6.05
N ALA A 69 21.94 -1.85 -5.82
CA ALA A 69 22.53 -0.52 -5.88
C ALA A 69 23.57 -0.30 -4.78
N ALA A 70 23.35 -0.78 -3.56
CA ALA A 70 24.33 -0.70 -2.49
C ALA A 70 25.60 -1.54 -2.77
N TYR A 71 25.46 -2.64 -3.50
CA TYR A 71 26.57 -3.51 -3.90
C TYR A 71 27.42 -2.91 -5.04
N VAL A 72 26.77 -2.32 -6.04
CA VAL A 72 27.46 -1.77 -7.24
C VAL A 72 27.95 -0.35 -7.04
N LEU A 73 27.16 0.48 -6.34
CA LEU A 73 27.48 1.87 -6.06
C LEU A 73 28.03 1.97 -4.64
N ASP A 74 27.26 2.59 -3.74
CA ASP A 74 27.59 2.88 -2.35
C ASP A 74 26.27 3.05 -1.57
N TRP A 75 26.39 3.44 -0.29
CA TRP A 75 25.28 3.70 0.62
C TRP A 75 24.47 4.96 0.32
N ARG A 76 24.71 5.63 -0.81
CA ARG A 76 24.02 6.88 -1.19
C ARG A 76 22.50 6.70 -1.33
N GLN A 77 22.05 5.51 -1.75
CA GLN A 77 20.61 5.24 -1.82
C GLN A 77 19.97 5.22 -0.43
N LEU A 78 20.71 4.87 0.63
CA LEU A 78 20.19 4.89 1.99
C LEU A 78 19.81 6.30 2.43
N SER A 79 20.62 7.32 2.12
CA SER A 79 20.35 8.69 2.58
C SER A 79 19.04 9.25 2.03
N ILE A 80 18.69 8.96 0.78
CA ILE A 80 17.44 9.42 0.17
C ILE A 80 16.24 8.65 0.74
N ASN A 81 16.38 7.32 0.89
CA ASN A 81 15.33 6.49 1.47
C ASN A 81 15.08 6.80 2.95
N LEU A 82 16.09 7.28 3.69
CA LEU A 82 15.95 7.69 5.09
C LEU A 82 15.10 8.95 5.26
N VAL A 83 14.96 9.79 4.21
CA VAL A 83 14.09 10.98 4.23
C VAL A 83 12.61 10.63 4.02
N LEU A 84 12.31 9.51 3.35
CA LEU A 84 10.94 9.05 3.12
C LEU A 84 10.05 8.96 4.38
N PRO A 85 10.49 8.36 5.51
CA PRO A 85 9.68 8.34 6.73
C PRO A 85 9.39 9.74 7.27
N PHE A 86 10.33 10.69 7.16
CA PHE A 86 10.08 12.07 7.58
C PHE A 86 9.02 12.74 6.71
N ILE A 87 9.09 12.55 5.38
CA ILE A 87 8.06 13.03 4.45
C ILE A 87 6.71 12.38 4.75
N ALA A 88 6.69 11.08 5.07
CA ALA A 88 5.47 10.37 5.43
C ALA A 88 4.82 10.94 6.70
N ILE A 89 5.61 11.29 7.73
CA ILE A 89 5.10 11.94 8.95
C ILE A 89 4.48 13.31 8.62
N ILE A 90 5.18 14.13 7.83
CA ILE A 90 4.67 15.44 7.41
C ILE A 90 3.36 15.23 6.62
N ALA A 91 3.32 14.23 5.74
CA ALA A 91 2.15 13.95 4.95
C ALA A 91 0.95 13.51 5.79
N ILE A 92 1.19 12.69 6.82
CA ILE A 92 0.20 12.27 7.82
C ILE A 92 -0.36 13.49 8.56
N VAL A 93 0.49 14.41 9.01
CA VAL A 93 0.04 15.57 9.80
C VAL A 93 -0.70 16.60 8.94
N VAL A 94 -0.30 16.79 7.69
CA VAL A 94 -0.84 17.85 6.83
C VAL A 94 -2.00 17.37 5.95
N PHE A 95 -1.84 16.25 5.24
CA PHE A 95 -2.82 15.80 4.24
C PHE A 95 -3.95 14.96 4.84
N ILE A 96 -3.69 14.13 5.86
CA ILE A 96 -4.76 13.31 6.46
C ILE A 96 -5.90 14.15 7.07
N PRO A 97 -5.66 15.21 7.88
CA PRO A 97 -6.77 16.01 8.39
C PRO A 97 -7.57 16.66 7.27
N PHE A 98 -6.91 17.06 6.19
CA PHE A 98 -7.55 17.63 5.01
C PHE A 98 -8.49 16.63 4.31
N PHE A 99 -8.00 15.43 4.00
CA PHE A 99 -8.82 14.41 3.33
C PHE A 99 -9.92 13.82 4.23
N ARG A 100 -9.72 13.79 5.55
CA ARG A 100 -10.75 13.28 6.50
C ARG A 100 -11.93 14.23 6.67
N GLN A 101 -11.77 15.54 6.47
CA GLN A 101 -12.86 16.51 6.60
C GLN A 101 -13.90 16.39 5.49
N GLY A 102 -13.49 16.05 4.27
CA GLY A 102 -14.37 16.00 3.10
C GLY A 102 -15.27 14.75 2.98
N LYS A 103 -15.15 13.76 3.89
CA LYS A 103 -15.77 12.43 3.77
C LYS A 103 -15.65 11.80 2.36
N LEU A 104 -14.59 12.14 1.63
CA LEU A 104 -14.37 11.75 0.26
C LEU A 104 -14.12 10.26 0.17
N THR A 105 -14.62 9.63 -0.88
CA THR A 105 -14.44 8.19 -1.15
C THR A 105 -13.21 7.94 -2.02
N SER A 106 -12.80 8.96 -2.78
CA SER A 106 -11.61 8.94 -3.65
C SER A 106 -10.86 10.26 -3.56
N ALA A 107 -9.54 10.22 -3.67
CA ALA A 107 -8.71 11.42 -3.74
C ALA A 107 -9.10 12.33 -4.95
N PHE A 108 -9.59 11.74 -6.04
CA PHE A 108 -10.00 12.47 -7.25
C PHE A 108 -11.33 13.19 -7.10
N GLU A 109 -12.15 12.80 -6.13
CA GLU A 109 -13.40 13.48 -5.82
C GLU A 109 -13.14 14.92 -5.31
N TYR A 110 -12.01 15.12 -4.61
CA TYR A 110 -11.55 16.45 -4.23
C TYR A 110 -11.24 17.33 -5.45
N LEU A 111 -10.52 16.78 -6.44
CA LEU A 111 -10.19 17.48 -7.68
C LEU A 111 -11.46 17.85 -8.47
N GLY A 112 -12.45 16.94 -8.48
CA GLY A 112 -13.77 17.20 -9.04
C GLY A 112 -14.49 18.38 -8.41
N ASN A 113 -14.52 18.42 -7.08
CA ASN A 113 -15.18 19.50 -6.34
C ASN A 113 -14.46 20.84 -6.47
N ARG A 114 -13.13 20.84 -6.62
CA ARG A 114 -12.34 22.08 -6.68
C ARG A 114 -12.20 22.66 -8.09
N TYR A 115 -12.09 21.80 -9.11
CA TYR A 115 -11.71 22.18 -10.48
C TYR A 115 -12.69 21.69 -11.56
N GLY A 116 -13.76 20.98 -11.18
CA GLY A 116 -14.79 20.50 -12.10
C GLY A 116 -14.60 19.05 -12.56
N VAL A 117 -15.52 18.56 -13.39
CA VAL A 117 -15.63 17.14 -13.75
C VAL A 117 -14.45 16.62 -14.59
N ALA A 118 -13.85 17.47 -15.44
CA ALA A 118 -12.77 17.05 -16.33
C ALA A 118 -11.51 16.52 -15.59
N PRO A 119 -10.96 17.23 -14.57
CA PRO A 119 -9.89 16.71 -13.73
C PRO A 119 -10.25 15.43 -12.96
N ARG A 120 -11.51 15.27 -12.55
CA ARG A 120 -11.98 14.05 -11.87
C ARG A 120 -11.92 12.84 -12.80
N ILE A 121 -12.45 12.97 -14.00
CA ILE A 121 -12.47 11.87 -14.98
C ILE A 121 -11.05 11.49 -15.38
N TYR A 122 -10.19 12.48 -15.65
CA TYR A 122 -8.78 12.24 -15.97
C TYR A 122 -8.05 11.46 -14.87
N GLY A 123 -8.31 11.74 -13.60
CA GLY A 123 -7.68 11.02 -12.49
C GLY A 123 -8.27 9.64 -12.21
N THR A 124 -9.51 9.37 -12.62
CA THR A 124 -10.15 8.05 -12.45
C THR A 124 -9.89 7.06 -13.59
N CYS A 125 -9.34 7.53 -14.72
CA CYS A 125 -8.93 6.71 -15.85
C CYS A 125 -7.49 6.24 -15.69
#